data_AF-A0A2D6NZP6-F1
#
_entry.id   AF-A0A2D6NZP6-F1
#
_cell.length_a   1.000
_cell.length_b   1.000
_cell.length_c   1.000
_cell.angle_alpha   90.00
_cell.angle_beta   90.00
_cell.angle_gamma   90.00
#
_symmetry.space_group_name_H-M   'P 1'
#
loop_
_entity.id
_entity.type
_entity.pdbx_description
1 polymer ?
#
loop_
_entity_poly.entity_id
_entity_poly.type
_entity_poly.pdbx_seq_one_letter_code
_entity_poly.pdbx_strand_id
1 'polypeptide(L)'
;MKNIRYVIGIIFISSFISCTSNQVSRDASNYTIPVNNFSQTVEMLISNDDFLEEEILKINAHNPSVQRILMGADAHLVKRKYIEANSELERALRITKNDGALYLRLAHIRYKQGLLQESESFASKGLLLRDISSWERLLLNVYLRN
;
A
#
# COMPACT_ATOMS: atom_id res chain seq x y z
N MET A 1 28.97 -13.42 52.29
CA MET A 1 27.74 -12.78 51.76
C MET A 1 27.96 -11.47 51.01
N LYS A 2 28.95 -10.63 51.36
CA LYS A 2 29.23 -9.36 50.67
C LYS A 2 29.65 -9.54 49.20
N ASN A 3 30.46 -10.56 48.90
CA ASN A 3 30.97 -10.84 47.55
C ASN A 3 29.88 -11.32 46.57
N ILE A 4 28.88 -12.06 47.06
CA ILE A 4 27.71 -12.49 46.25
C ILE A 4 26.84 -11.30 45.85
N ARG A 5 26.70 -10.29 46.71
CA ARG A 5 25.96 -9.06 46.39
C ARG A 5 26.63 -8.25 45.27
N TYR A 6 27.96 -8.22 45.23
CA TYR A 6 28.69 -7.57 44.13
C TYR A 6 28.55 -8.31 42.80
N VAL A 7 28.56 -9.65 42.83
CA VAL A 7 28.35 -10.47 41.61
C VAL A 7 26.95 -10.28 41.04
N ILE A 8 25.92 -10.25 41.88
CA ILE A 8 24.53 -9.99 41.44
C ILE A 8 24.40 -8.57 40.88
N GLY A 9 25.06 -7.58 41.47
CA GLY A 9 25.08 -6.21 40.97
C GLY A 9 25.71 -6.08 39.57
N ILE A 10 26.80 -6.79 39.31
CA ILE A 10 27.49 -6.77 38.01
C ILE A 10 26.64 -7.41 36.90
N ILE A 11 25.91 -8.49 37.21
CA ILE A 11 24.99 -9.15 36.27
C ILE A 11 23.79 -8.26 35.92
N PHE A 12 23.30 -7.47 36.87
CA PHE A 12 22.22 -6.53 36.62
C PHE A 12 22.66 -5.36 35.71
N ILE A 13 23.89 -4.87 35.86
CA ILE A 13 24.43 -3.76 35.07
C ILE A 13 24.73 -4.18 33.62
N SER A 14 25.20 -5.41 33.37
CA SER A 14 25.49 -5.89 32.01
C SER A 14 24.23 -6.10 31.16
N SER A 15 23.06 -6.26 31.80
CA SER A 15 21.78 -6.42 31.10
C SER A 15 21.22 -5.10 30.55
N PHE A 16 21.70 -3.94 31.01
CA PHE A 16 21.29 -2.62 30.49
C PHE A 16 22.11 -2.14 29.28
N ILE A 17 23.22 -2.80 28.96
CA ILE A 17 24.12 -2.38 27.86
C ILE A 17 23.69 -3.01 26.52
N SER A 18 22.82 -4.03 26.54
CA SER A 18 22.37 -4.73 25.32
C SER A 18 21.30 -3.99 24.49
N CYS A 19 20.93 -2.77 24.87
CA CYS A 19 19.94 -1.95 24.15
C CYS A 19 20.55 -0.72 23.46
N THR A 20 21.75 -0.83 22.88
CA THR A 20 22.16 0.08 21.81
C THR A 20 21.95 -0.64 20.49
N SER A 21 20.70 -0.64 20.04
CA SER A 21 20.36 -0.93 18.65
C SER A 21 21.27 -0.09 17.75
N ASN A 22 22.02 -0.74 16.86
CA ASN A 22 22.69 -0.09 15.74
C ASN A 22 21.62 0.57 14.87
N GLN A 23 21.19 1.76 15.26
CA GLN A 23 20.55 2.69 14.34
C GLN A 23 21.65 3.13 13.38
N VAL A 24 21.88 2.34 12.33
CA VAL A 24 22.44 2.84 11.10
C VAL A 24 21.50 3.96 10.69
N SER A 25 21.87 5.20 11.02
CA SER A 25 21.21 6.39 10.51
C SER A 25 21.20 6.23 9.01
N ARG A 26 20.01 6.02 8.43
CA ARG A 26 19.84 5.99 6.98
C ARG A 26 20.20 7.39 6.50
N ASP A 27 21.45 7.56 6.10
CA ASP A 27 21.94 8.82 5.56
C ASP A 27 21.22 9.03 4.21
N ALA A 28 20.22 9.91 4.23
CA ALA A 28 19.40 10.21 3.07
C ALA A 28 20.21 10.81 1.91
N SER A 29 21.44 11.29 2.19
CA SER A 29 22.36 11.78 1.15
C SER A 29 22.86 10.68 0.20
N ASN A 30 22.81 9.41 0.63
CA ASN A 30 23.19 8.26 -0.20
C ASN A 30 22.05 7.74 -1.09
N TYR A 31 20.84 8.29 -0.98
CA TYR A 31 19.72 7.95 -1.83
C TYR A 31 19.49 9.06 -2.86
N THR A 32 20.46 9.22 -3.77
CA THR A 32 20.30 10.03 -4.98
C THR A 32 19.38 9.31 -5.95
N ILE A 33 18.07 9.26 -5.66
CA ILE A 33 17.12 9.08 -6.76
C ILE A 33 17.17 10.38 -7.56
N PRO A 34 17.55 10.36 -8.85
CA PRO A 34 17.42 11.54 -9.68
C PRO A 34 15.95 11.96 -9.67
N VAL A 35 15.64 13.18 -9.21
CA VAL A 35 14.27 13.73 -9.15
C VAL A 35 13.53 13.59 -10.49
N ASN A 36 14.30 13.58 -11.59
CA ASN A 36 13.80 13.33 -12.94
C ASN A 36 13.10 11.97 -13.08
N ASN A 37 13.65 10.90 -12.49
CA ASN A 37 13.08 9.55 -12.59
C ASN A 37 11.74 9.46 -11.87
N PHE A 38 11.61 10.08 -10.69
CA PHE A 38 10.34 10.11 -9.96
C PHE A 38 9.27 10.91 -10.72
N SER A 39 9.64 12.07 -11.25
CA SER A 39 8.71 12.91 -12.03
C SER A 39 8.18 12.18 -13.27
N GLN A 40 9.07 11.47 -13.98
CA GLN A 40 8.71 10.61 -15.10
C GLN A 40 7.77 9.46 -14.68
N THR A 41 8.00 8.83 -13.53
CA THR A 41 7.08 7.81 -13.00
C THR A 41 5.69 8.37 -12.75
N VAL A 42 5.59 9.55 -12.14
CA VAL A 42 4.29 10.20 -11.89
C VAL A 42 3.59 10.54 -13.21
N GLU A 43 4.33 11.03 -14.20
CA GLU A 43 3.77 11.31 -15.53
C GLU A 43 3.23 10.02 -16.18
N MET A 44 3.98 8.92 -16.11
CA MET A 44 3.54 7.62 -16.64
C MET A 44 2.28 7.10 -15.95
N LEU A 45 2.10 7.32 -14.64
CA LEU A 45 0.87 6.93 -13.93
C LEU A 45 -0.38 7.62 -14.50
N ILE A 46 -0.22 8.82 -15.07
CA ILE A 46 -1.33 9.61 -15.63
C ILE A 46 -1.51 9.31 -17.12
N SER A 47 -0.42 9.12 -17.86
CA SER A 47 -0.46 9.00 -19.32
C SER A 47 -0.56 7.57 -19.85
N ASN A 48 -0.32 6.56 -19.01
CA ASN A 48 -0.27 5.16 -19.42
C ASN A 48 -1.12 4.27 -18.49
N ASP A 49 -2.31 3.93 -18.97
CA ASP A 49 -3.28 3.07 -18.28
C ASP A 49 -2.74 1.69 -17.89
N ASP A 50 -1.88 1.09 -18.73
CA ASP A 50 -1.34 -0.25 -18.47
C ASP A 50 -0.28 -0.18 -17.36
N PHE A 51 0.55 0.86 -17.37
CA PHE A 51 1.50 1.12 -16.28
C PHE A 51 0.80 1.38 -14.95
N LEU A 52 -0.28 2.18 -14.97
CA LEU A 52 -1.11 2.41 -13.78
C LEU A 52 -1.70 1.10 -13.24
N GLU A 53 -2.23 0.25 -14.13
CA GLU A 53 -2.77 -1.06 -13.74
C GLU A 53 -1.69 -1.93 -13.09
N GLU A 54 -0.50 -2.04 -13.70
CA GLU A 54 0.62 -2.80 -13.14
C GLU A 54 1.01 -2.34 -11.73
N GLU A 55 1.08 -1.02 -11.50
CA GLU A 55 1.41 -0.47 -10.18
C GLU A 55 0.32 -0.75 -9.14
N ILE A 56 -0.95 -0.73 -9.54
CA ILE A 56 -2.07 -1.07 -8.67
C ILE A 56 -2.03 -2.56 -8.27
N LEU A 57 -1.75 -3.44 -9.23
CA LEU A 57 -1.69 -4.89 -9.00
C LEU A 57 -0.58 -5.30 -8.02
N LYS A 58 0.47 -4.47 -7.87
CA LYS A 58 1.56 -4.69 -6.88
C LYS A 58 1.13 -4.41 -5.44
N ILE A 59 0.04 -3.67 -5.23
CA ILE A 59 -0.43 -3.33 -3.88
C ILE A 59 -1.16 -4.53 -3.28
N ASN A 60 -0.72 -4.97 -2.11
CA ASN A 60 -1.36 -6.06 -1.37
C ASN A 60 -2.33 -5.50 -0.32
N ALA A 61 -3.45 -6.19 -0.12
CA ALA A 61 -4.33 -5.96 1.02
C ALA A 61 -3.65 -6.38 2.33
N HIS A 62 -4.03 -5.72 3.42
CA HIS A 62 -3.51 -6.02 4.75
C HIS A 62 -4.08 -7.34 5.28
N ASN A 63 -5.32 -7.66 4.92
CA ASN A 63 -6.00 -8.87 5.35
C ASN A 63 -5.77 -10.02 4.33
N PRO A 64 -5.18 -11.17 4.72
CA PRO A 64 -4.91 -12.27 3.81
C PRO A 64 -6.15 -12.85 3.10
N SER A 65 -7.29 -12.88 3.80
CA SER A 65 -8.56 -13.33 3.22
C SER A 65 -9.02 -12.37 2.13
N VAL A 66 -8.86 -11.07 2.33
CA VAL A 66 -9.16 -10.04 1.33
C VAL A 66 -8.17 -10.12 0.17
N GLN A 67 -6.87 -10.30 0.45
CA GLN A 67 -5.83 -10.46 -0.56
C GLN A 67 -6.15 -11.59 -1.55
N ARG A 68 -6.62 -12.74 -1.05
CA ARG A 68 -7.03 -13.85 -1.92
C ARG A 68 -8.17 -13.47 -2.86
N ILE A 69 -9.09 -12.62 -2.42
CA ILE A 69 -10.19 -12.11 -3.25
C ILE A 69 -9.67 -11.14 -4.29
N LEU A 70 -8.79 -10.22 -3.89
CA LEU A 70 -8.16 -9.27 -4.81
C LEU A 70 -7.41 -10.01 -5.92
N MET A 71 -6.64 -11.06 -5.60
CA MET A 71 -5.97 -11.88 -6.62
C MET A 71 -6.95 -12.50 -7.63
N GLY A 72 -8.16 -12.88 -7.19
CA GLY A 72 -9.22 -13.35 -8.09
C GLY A 72 -9.75 -12.22 -8.98
N ALA A 73 -10.04 -11.06 -8.39
CA ALA A 73 -10.48 -9.87 -9.12
C ALA A 73 -9.42 -9.43 -10.15
N ASP A 74 -8.15 -9.39 -9.75
CA ASP A 74 -6.99 -9.02 -10.57
C ASP A 74 -6.85 -9.97 -11.77
N ALA A 75 -7.04 -11.29 -11.57
CA ALA A 75 -7.03 -12.27 -12.65
C ALA A 75 -8.18 -12.09 -13.66
N HIS A 76 -9.34 -11.57 -13.23
CA HIS A 76 -10.45 -11.20 -14.10
C HIS A 76 -10.18 -9.86 -14.80
N LEU A 77 -9.62 -8.88 -14.10
CA LEU A 77 -9.27 -7.56 -14.61
C LEU A 77 -8.30 -7.64 -15.80
N VAL A 78 -7.20 -8.40 -15.66
CA VAL A 78 -6.21 -8.62 -16.74
C VAL A 78 -6.86 -9.24 -17.98
N LYS A 79 -7.93 -10.04 -17.80
CA LYS A 79 -8.70 -10.65 -18.89
C LYS A 79 -9.82 -9.75 -19.41
N ARG A 80 -9.91 -8.50 -18.95
CA ARG A 80 -10.97 -7.53 -19.25
C ARG A 80 -12.38 -8.01 -18.89
N LYS A 81 -12.48 -8.91 -17.91
CA LYS A 81 -13.72 -9.49 -17.38
C LYS A 81 -14.23 -8.64 -16.22
N TYR A 82 -14.69 -7.43 -16.53
CA TYR A 82 -14.99 -6.42 -15.50
C TYR A 82 -16.19 -6.78 -14.62
N ILE A 83 -17.16 -7.56 -15.12
CA ILE A 83 -18.34 -7.97 -14.33
C ILE A 83 -17.89 -8.93 -13.21
N GLU A 84 -17.09 -9.93 -13.56
CA GLU A 84 -16.57 -10.92 -12.62
C GLU A 84 -15.58 -10.28 -11.63
N ALA A 85 -14.69 -9.41 -12.11
CA ALA A 85 -13.80 -8.65 -11.24
C ALA A 85 -14.59 -7.78 -10.25
N ASN A 86 -15.65 -7.10 -10.69
CA ASN A 86 -16.50 -6.29 -9.81
C ASN A 86 -17.19 -7.15 -8.74
N SER A 87 -17.72 -8.31 -9.11
CA SER A 87 -18.37 -9.25 -8.17
C SER A 87 -17.43 -9.68 -7.05
N GLU A 88 -16.16 -9.99 -7.37
CA GLU A 88 -15.14 -10.31 -6.38
C GLU A 88 -14.82 -9.10 -5.48
N LEU A 89 -14.69 -7.89 -6.04
CA LEU A 89 -14.41 -6.68 -5.26
C LEU A 89 -15.57 -6.30 -4.33
N GLU A 90 -16.82 -6.46 -4.75
CA GLU A 90 -17.98 -6.28 -3.87
C GLU A 90 -17.99 -7.29 -2.72
N ARG A 91 -17.53 -8.52 -2.98
CA ARG A 91 -17.34 -9.52 -1.93
C ARG A 91 -16.24 -9.11 -0.95
N ALA A 92 -15.12 -8.56 -1.43
CA ALA A 92 -14.09 -7.99 -0.56
C ALA A 92 -14.62 -6.82 0.29
N LEU A 93 -15.44 -5.94 -0.30
CA LEU A 93 -16.05 -4.79 0.38
C LEU A 93 -17.02 -5.19 1.50
N ARG A 94 -17.66 -6.36 1.39
CA ARG A 94 -18.47 -6.94 2.48
C ARG A 94 -17.62 -7.42 3.65
N ILE A 95 -16.34 -7.73 3.44
CA ILE A 95 -15.42 -8.19 4.49
C ILE A 95 -14.74 -7.00 5.18
N THR A 96 -14.28 -6.01 4.41
CA THR A 96 -13.62 -4.82 4.96
C THR A 96 -13.99 -3.57 4.18
N LYS A 97 -14.09 -2.45 4.92
CA LYS A 97 -14.19 -1.09 4.39
C LYS A 97 -12.96 -0.25 4.73
N ASN A 98 -11.91 -0.87 5.24
CA ASN A 98 -10.69 -0.20 5.71
C ASN A 98 -9.45 -0.87 5.09
N ASP A 99 -9.36 -0.85 3.76
CA ASP A 99 -8.20 -1.36 3.03
C ASP A 99 -7.98 -0.55 1.74
N GLY A 100 -6.80 0.08 1.62
CA GLY A 100 -6.46 0.94 0.47
C GLY A 100 -6.35 0.17 -0.84
N ALA A 101 -5.80 -1.04 -0.80
CA ALA A 101 -5.66 -1.91 -1.97
C ALA A 101 -7.04 -2.24 -2.57
N LEU A 102 -8.06 -2.47 -1.74
CA LEU A 102 -9.43 -2.68 -2.20
C LEU A 102 -10.01 -1.44 -2.89
N TYR A 103 -9.90 -0.26 -2.28
CA TYR A 103 -10.42 0.97 -2.90
C TYR A 103 -9.69 1.33 -4.19
N LEU A 104 -8.38 1.03 -4.29
CA LEU A 104 -7.64 1.17 -5.53
C LEU A 104 -8.22 0.32 -6.67
N ARG A 105 -8.51 -0.97 -6.42
CA ARG A 105 -9.14 -1.83 -7.44
C ARG A 105 -10.55 -1.35 -7.81
N LEU A 106 -11.35 -0.93 -6.83
CA LEU A 106 -12.70 -0.40 -7.07
C LEU A 106 -12.68 0.90 -7.89
N ALA A 107 -11.74 1.79 -7.63
CA ALA A 107 -11.56 3.00 -8.43
C ALA A 107 -11.10 2.65 -9.85
N HIS A 108 -10.08 1.79 -9.98
CA HIS A 108 -9.52 1.40 -11.28
C HIS A 108 -10.54 0.68 -12.16
N ILE A 109 -11.30 -0.27 -11.62
CA ILE A 109 -12.28 -1.01 -12.43
C ILE A 109 -13.38 -0.07 -12.96
N ARG A 110 -13.84 0.89 -12.16
CA ARG A 110 -14.82 1.89 -12.59
C ARG A 110 -14.24 2.81 -13.65
N TYR A 111 -12.98 3.20 -13.52
CA TYR A 111 -12.27 3.96 -14.55
C TYR A 111 -12.20 3.18 -15.87
N LYS A 112 -11.79 1.91 -15.85
CA LYS A 112 -11.74 1.04 -17.06
C LYS A 112 -13.12 0.78 -17.69
N GLN A 113 -14.20 0.95 -16.92
CA GLN A 113 -15.59 0.87 -17.40
C GLN A 113 -16.12 2.21 -17.95
N GLY A 114 -15.36 3.31 -17.84
CA GLY A 114 -15.81 4.66 -18.20
C GLY A 114 -16.72 5.32 -17.16
N LEU A 115 -16.87 4.72 -15.98
CA LEU A 115 -17.71 5.21 -14.88
C LEU A 115 -16.90 6.16 -13.99
N LEU A 116 -16.50 7.31 -14.54
CA LEU A 116 -15.51 8.22 -13.95
C LEU A 116 -15.95 8.77 -12.57
N GLN A 117 -17.22 9.14 -12.40
CA GLN A 117 -17.74 9.62 -11.11
C GLN A 117 -17.69 8.55 -10.01
N GLU A 118 -17.97 7.29 -10.36
CA GLU A 118 -17.87 6.18 -9.42
C GLU A 118 -16.41 5.89 -9.08
N SER A 119 -15.52 5.97 -10.07
CA SER A 119 -14.08 5.83 -9.87
C SER A 119 -13.56 6.87 -8.87
N GLU A 120 -13.87 8.14 -9.09
CA GLU A 120 -13.52 9.25 -8.21
C GLU A 120 -14.10 9.05 -6.80
N SER A 121 -15.36 8.59 -6.70
CA SER A 121 -16.01 8.30 -5.42
C SER A 121 -15.28 7.22 -4.62
N PHE A 122 -14.87 6.12 -5.27
CA PHE A 122 -14.10 5.08 -4.60
C PHE A 122 -12.69 5.54 -4.25
N ALA A 123 -12.04 6.29 -5.12
CA ALA A 123 -10.72 6.86 -4.86
C ALA A 123 -10.74 7.79 -3.64
N SER A 124 -11.71 8.69 -3.59
CA SER A 124 -11.95 9.60 -2.47
C SER A 124 -12.18 8.85 -1.16
N LYS A 125 -12.99 7.78 -1.16
CA LYS A 125 -13.20 6.93 0.01
C LYS A 125 -11.91 6.25 0.48
N GLY A 126 -11.10 5.76 -0.45
CA GLY A 126 -9.79 5.20 -0.15
C GLY A 126 -8.86 6.21 0.53
N LEU A 127 -8.86 7.47 0.08
CA LEU A 127 -8.02 8.54 0.63
C LEU A 127 -8.39 8.96 2.06
N LEU A 128 -9.63 8.69 2.50
CA LEU A 128 -10.09 8.93 3.87
C LEU A 128 -9.60 7.87 4.86
N LEU A 129 -9.02 6.77 4.38
CA LEU A 129 -8.47 5.73 5.25
C LEU A 129 -7.23 6.24 5.99
N ARG A 130 -7.09 5.83 7.25
CA ARG A 130 -6.00 6.27 8.12
C ARG A 130 -4.66 5.64 7.73
N ASP A 131 -4.68 4.34 7.44
CA ASP A 131 -3.47 3.52 7.34
C ASP A 131 -3.11 3.15 5.89
N ILE A 132 -3.29 4.09 4.96
CA ILE A 132 -2.82 3.92 3.57
C ILE A 132 -1.41 4.48 3.38
N SER A 133 -0.60 3.76 2.62
CA SER A 133 0.76 4.15 2.28
C SER A 133 0.79 5.40 1.39
N SER A 134 1.94 6.08 1.35
CA SER A 134 2.14 7.23 0.45
C SER A 134 1.97 6.85 -1.02
N TRP A 135 2.31 5.61 -1.38
CA TRP A 135 2.15 5.11 -2.75
C TRP A 135 0.69 4.87 -3.10
N GLU A 136 -0.09 4.23 -2.21
CA GLU A 136 -1.54 4.10 -2.39
C GLU A 136 -2.22 5.46 -2.50
N ARG A 137 -1.81 6.44 -1.68
CA ARG A 137 -2.30 7.82 -1.79
C ARG A 137 -2.04 8.40 -3.18
N LEU A 138 -0.82 8.25 -3.71
CA LEU A 138 -0.48 8.74 -5.03
C LEU A 138 -1.35 8.08 -6.11
N LEU A 139 -1.47 6.75 -6.09
CA LEU A 139 -2.27 5.99 -7.05
C LEU A 139 -3.76 6.37 -7.00
N LEU A 140 -4.33 6.55 -5.81
CA LEU A 140 -5.73 6.99 -5.67
C LEU A 140 -5.94 8.40 -6.23
N ASN A 141 -4.96 9.30 -6.09
CA ASN A 141 -5.06 10.67 -6.61
C ASN A 141 -5.09 10.74 -8.14
N VAL A 142 -4.63 9.69 -8.85
CA VAL A 142 -4.75 9.64 -10.32
C VAL A 142 -6.21 9.76 -10.76
N TYR A 143 -7.14 9.13 -10.03
CA TYR A 143 -8.58 9.13 -10.35
C TYR A 143 -9.32 10.41 -9.95
N LEU A 144 -8.66 11.35 -9.26
CA LEU A 144 -9.25 12.64 -8.89
C LEU A 144 -8.98 13.75 -9.90
N ARG A 145 -8.22 13.46 -10.96
CA ARG A 145 -7.80 14.46 -11.97
C ARG A 145 -8.69 14.48 -13.22
N ASN A 146 -9.89 13.91 -13.14
CA ASN A 146 -10.83 13.82 -14.26
C ASN A 146 -11.60 15.12 -14.51
#